data_AF-A0A3N5LN85-F1
#
_entry.id   AF-A0A3N5LN85-F1
#
_cell.length_a   1.000
_cell.length_b   1.000
_cell.length_c   1.000
_cell.angle_alpha   90.00
_cell.angle_beta   90.00
_cell.angle_gamma   90.00
#
_symmetry.space_group_name_H-M   'P 1'
#
loop_
_entity.id
_entity.type
_entity.pdbx_description
1 polymer ?
#
loop_
_entity_poly.entity_id
_entity_poly.type
_entity_poly.pdbx_seq_one_letter_code
_entity_poly.pdbx_strand_id
1 'polypeptide(L)' 'MAIKALTWMVRAFEPPVYCYHEIVHNQLVVDRFRDLGVVFVDDIAEVPPGRPIMLS' A
#
# COMPACT_ATOMS: atom_id res chain seq x y z
N MET A 1 -9.48 4.36 -9.89
CA MET A 1 -8.70 5.43 -9.21
C MET A 1 -7.88 4.78 -8.12
N ALA A 2 -6.56 4.76 -8.25
CA ALA A 2 -5.62 3.99 -7.41
C ALA A 2 -5.84 4.21 -5.90
N ILE A 3 -6.00 5.48 -5.47
CA ILE A 3 -6.26 5.85 -4.07
C ILE A 3 -7.49 5.14 -3.50
N LYS A 4 -8.59 5.02 -4.27
CA LYS A 4 -9.83 4.40 -3.79
C LYS A 4 -9.65 2.89 -3.56
N ALA A 5 -8.87 2.24 -4.40
CA ALA A 5 -8.57 0.81 -4.27
C ALA A 5 -7.70 0.55 -3.03
N LEU A 6 -6.60 1.30 -2.87
CA LEU A 6 -5.74 1.16 -1.70
C LEU A 6 -6.49 1.47 -0.39
N THR A 7 -7.34 2.50 -0.40
CA THR A 7 -8.22 2.82 0.74
C THR A 7 -9.15 1.66 1.11
N TRP A 8 -9.66 0.93 0.12
CA TRP A 8 -10.50 -0.24 0.38
C TRP A 8 -9.68 -1.41 0.91
N MET A 9 -8.50 -1.66 0.36
CA MET A 9 -7.60 -2.74 0.81
C MET A 9 -7.20 -2.57 2.27
N VAL A 10 -6.82 -1.36 2.68
CA VAL A 10 -6.49 -1.03 4.08
C VAL A 10 -7.65 -1.31 5.04
N ARG A 11 -8.90 -1.27 4.57
CA ARG A 11 -10.09 -1.59 5.39
C ARG A 11 -10.45 -3.08 5.38
N ALA A 12 -10.10 -3.79 4.30
CA ALA A 12 -10.49 -5.17 4.07
C ALA A 12 -9.49 -6.18 4.65
N PHE A 13 -8.20 -5.80 4.74
CA PHE A 13 -7.12 -6.66 5.18
C PHE A 13 -6.51 -6.17 6.50
N GLU A 14 -6.02 -7.11 7.31
CA GLU A 14 -5.22 -6.77 8.48
C GLU A 14 -3.84 -6.23 8.07
N PRO A 15 -3.32 -5.20 8.77
CA PRO A 15 -1.99 -4.65 8.46
C PRO A 15 -0.84 -5.68 8.64
N PRO A 16 0.32 -5.45 8.00
CA PRO A 16 0.56 -4.51 6.90
C PRO A 16 -0.05 -4.93 5.55
N VAL A 17 -0.47 -3.92 4.79
CA VAL A 17 -0.83 -4.00 3.36
C VAL A 17 0.32 -3.43 2.54
N TYR A 18 0.68 -4.06 1.42
CA TYR A 18 1.83 -3.63 0.62
C TYR A 18 1.39 -2.90 -0.65
N CYS A 19 2.20 -1.93 -1.08
CA CYS A 19 2.02 -1.23 -2.34
C CYS A 19 3.37 -1.16 -3.06
N TYR A 20 3.40 -1.65 -4.30
CA TYR A 20 4.58 -1.53 -5.15
C TYR A 20 4.70 -0.09 -5.65
N HIS A 21 5.81 0.56 -5.29
CA HIS A 21 6.03 2.00 -5.38
C HIS A 21 4.94 2.85 -4.69
N GLU A 22 5.20 4.15 -4.57
CA GLU A 22 4.21 5.10 -4.07
C GLU A 22 2.96 5.12 -4.95
N ILE A 23 1.78 5.07 -4.32
CA ILE A 23 0.48 5.04 -5.03
C ILE A 23 0.23 6.31 -5.88
N VAL A 24 0.86 7.43 -5.50
CA VAL A 24 0.87 8.71 -6.20
C VAL A 24 2.12 9.50 -5.79
N HIS A 25 2.59 10.41 -6.66
CA HIS A 25 3.66 11.36 -6.34
C HIS A 25 3.18 12.54 -5.48
N ASN A 26 2.52 12.25 -4.36
CA ASN A 26 2.09 13.23 -3.37
C ASN A 26 2.41 12.72 -1.97
N GLN A 27 3.44 13.28 -1.35
CA GLN A 27 3.96 12.83 -0.06
C GLN A 27 2.90 12.86 1.05
N LEU A 28 2.01 13.87 1.10
CA LEU A 28 0.94 13.92 2.10
C LEU A 28 -0.03 12.73 1.98
N VAL A 29 -0.29 12.28 0.74
CA VAL A 29 -1.13 11.11 0.50
C VAL A 29 -0.40 9.83 0.90
N VAL A 30 0.87 9.70 0.55
CA VAL A 30 1.70 8.54 0.87
C VAL A 30 1.85 8.39 2.38
N ASP A 31 2.17 9.46 3.09
CA ASP A 31 2.34 9.45 4.55
C ASP A 31 1.05 9.04 5.26
N ARG A 32 -0.10 9.54 4.79
CA ARG A 32 -1.41 9.11 5.31
C ARG A 32 -1.61 7.60 5.18
N PHE A 33 -1.14 6.98 4.09
CA PHE A 33 -1.25 5.54 3.91
C PHE A 33 -0.22 4.78 4.77
N ARG A 34 0.99 5.32 4.96
CA ARG A 34 1.98 4.78 5.90
C ARG A 34 1.40 4.72 7.32
N ASP A 35 0.74 5.79 7.77
CA ASP A 35 0.07 5.86 9.08
C ASP A 35 -1.06 4.84 9.23
N LEU A 36 -1.70 4.46 8.12
CA LEU A 36 -2.74 3.45 8.08
C LEU A 36 -2.20 2.01 7.95
N GLY A 37 -0.88 1.82 8.00
CA GLY A 37 -0.23 0.51 7.95
C GLY A 37 0.05 0.00 6.54
N VAL A 38 0.11 0.89 5.54
CA VAL A 38 0.61 0.56 4.20
C VAL A 38 2.13 0.63 4.18
N VAL A 39 2.75 -0.42 3.64
CA VAL A 39 4.19 -0.49 3.39
C VAL A 39 4.43 -0.34 1.89
N PHE A 40 5.14 0.72 1.52
CA PHE A 40 5.56 0.96 0.14
C PHE A 40 6.91 0.28 -0.09
N VAL A 41 7.00 -0.54 -1.13
CA VAL A 41 8.20 -1.32 -1.48
C VAL A 41 8.65 -1.02 -2.90
N ASP A 42 9.94 -1.16 -3.16
CA ASP A 42 10.52 -0.96 -4.50
C ASP A 42 10.62 -2.28 -5.28
N ASP A 43 10.62 -3.43 -4.59
CA ASP A 43 10.56 -4.76 -5.20
C ASP A 43 9.45 -5.63 -4.57
N ILE A 44 8.75 -6.40 -5.42
CA ILE A 44 7.73 -7.36 -5.00
C ILE A 44 8.34 -8.48 -4.14
N ALA A 45 9.62 -8.79 -4.32
CA ALA A 45 10.36 -9.78 -3.53
C ALA A 45 10.48 -9.40 -2.05
N GLU A 46 10.28 -8.13 -1.69
CA GLU A 46 10.27 -7.66 -0.30
C GLU A 46 8.97 -8.02 0.44
N VAL A 47 7.93 -8.44 -0.30
CA VAL A 47 6.62 -8.75 0.27
C VAL A 47 6.58 -10.20 0.77
N PRO A 48 6.25 -10.45 2.05
CA PRO A 48 6.11 -11.80 2.56
C PRO A 48 5.00 -12.59 1.84
N PRO A 49 5.18 -13.90 1.60
CA PRO A 49 4.15 -14.73 0.98
C PRO A 49 2.82 -14.68 1.74
N GLY A 50 1.72 -14.65 0.99
CA GLY A 50 0.36 -14.61 1.56
C GLY A 50 -0.09 -13.22 2.05
N ARG A 51 0.71 -12.17 1.84
CA ARG A 51 0.30 -10.78 2.13
C ARG A 51 -0.37 -10.11 0.92
N PRO A 52 -1.34 -9.21 1.15
CA PRO A 52 -1.95 -8.44 0.08
C PRO A 52 -0.98 -7.38 -0.47
N ILE A 53 -0.82 -7.35 -1.79
CA ILE A 53 -0.04 -6.34 -2.50
C ILE A 53 -0.91 -5.62 -3.53
N MET A 54 -0.80 -4.29 -3.58
CA MET A 54 -1.35 -3.46 -4.63
C MET A 54 -0.25 -3.06 -5.62
N LEU A 55 -0.54 -3.20 -6.91
CA LEU A 55 0.29 -2.65 -7.97
C LEU A 55 -0.27 -1.26 -8.33
N SER A 56 0.58 -0.24 -8.23
CA SER A 56 0.25 1.16 -8.57
C SER A 56 -0.11 1.34 -10.04
#